data_AF-A0A924G4D0-F1
#
_entry.id   AF-A0A924G4D0-F1
#
_cell.length_a   1.000
_cell.length_b   1.000
_cell.length_c   1.000
_cell.angle_alpha   90.00
_cell.angle_beta   90.00
_cell.angle_gamma   90.00
#
_symmetry.space_group_name_H-M   'P 1'
#
loop_
_entity.id
_entity.type
_entity.pdbx_description
1 polymer ?
#
loop_
_entity_poly.entity_id
_entity_poly.type
_entity_poly.pdbx_seq_one_letter_code
_entity_poly.pdbx_strand_id
1 'polypeptide(L)'
;MSDAIRFKDRVHIIGVSANDKRVYANLMNKALASNISGNPHLLRLAEDAVTSSQLKGPVVQIEYDMGRAIGRSDIVETTDADAIFYARQTKAAGFTRFVKNRTASSTEFVTVSMARDDDDEYEITNIWIGKSFPVTPDHADATPLSTEFWATHAVLYNGQPIVSSTLTKTSPY
;
A
#
# COMPACT_ATOMS: atom_id res chain seq x y z
N MET A 1 -8.79 12.75 -31.57
CA MET A 1 -7.48 12.04 -31.58
C MET A 1 -6.36 12.98 -31.05
N SER A 2 -6.55 13.59 -29.88
CA SER A 2 -5.67 14.66 -29.34
C SER A 2 -5.39 14.54 -27.83
N ASP A 3 -6.28 13.93 -27.05
CA ASP A 3 -6.10 13.87 -25.58
C ASP A 3 -5.21 12.72 -25.10
N ALA A 4 -5.20 11.58 -25.80
CA ALA A 4 -4.36 10.42 -25.42
C ALA A 4 -2.86 10.72 -25.55
N ILE A 5 -2.47 11.54 -26.54
CA ILE A 5 -1.06 11.92 -26.76
C ILE A 5 -0.55 12.84 -25.65
N ARG A 6 -1.40 13.73 -25.10
CA ARG A 6 -1.04 14.64 -24.00
C ARG A 6 -0.96 13.96 -22.62
N PHE A 7 -1.58 12.79 -22.46
CA PHE A 7 -1.58 12.07 -21.17
C PHE A 7 -0.24 11.34 -20.93
N LYS A 8 0.37 10.78 -21.98
CA LYS A 8 1.66 10.07 -21.90
C LYS A 8 2.86 10.97 -21.59
N ASP A 9 2.73 12.30 -21.71
CA ASP A 9 3.80 13.25 -21.35
C ASP A 9 3.88 13.54 -19.84
N ARG A 10 2.96 13.00 -19.02
CA ARG A 10 2.87 13.27 -17.57
C ARG A 10 3.02 12.03 -16.69
N VAL A 11 3.40 10.90 -17.29
CA VAL A 11 3.69 9.67 -16.55
C VAL A 11 5.19 9.53 -16.33
N HIS A 12 5.56 8.99 -15.17
CA HIS A 12 6.93 8.62 -14.89
C HIS A 12 7.10 7.14 -15.21
N ILE A 13 7.96 6.81 -16.18
CA ILE A 13 8.24 5.42 -16.53
C ILE A 13 9.06 4.79 -15.41
N ILE A 14 8.56 3.66 -14.90
CA ILE A 14 9.19 2.91 -13.82
C ILE A 14 10.17 1.90 -14.39
N GLY A 15 9.75 1.17 -15.43
CA GLY A 15 10.58 0.15 -16.06
C GLY A 15 9.80 -0.76 -16.99
N VAL A 16 10.43 -1.85 -17.37
CA VAL A 16 9.85 -2.94 -18.17
C VAL A 16 9.98 -4.22 -17.38
N SER A 17 8.90 -4.99 -17.29
CA SER A 17 8.84 -6.26 -16.56
C SER A 17 9.61 -7.38 -17.27
N ALA A 18 9.80 -8.52 -16.60
CA ALA A 18 10.46 -9.71 -17.16
C ALA A 18 9.69 -10.36 -18.33
N ASN A 19 8.47 -9.92 -18.61
CA ASN A 19 7.65 -10.35 -19.74
C ASN A 19 7.26 -9.18 -20.65
N ASP A 20 8.15 -8.20 -20.78
CA ASP A 20 8.09 -7.08 -21.72
C ASP A 20 6.87 -6.16 -21.54
N LYS A 21 6.36 -6.04 -20.30
CA LYS A 21 5.28 -5.09 -19.98
C LYS A 21 5.85 -3.80 -19.45
N ARG A 22 5.48 -2.68 -20.07
CA ARG A 22 5.87 -1.36 -19.59
C ARG A 22 5.07 -1.01 -18.33
N VAL A 23 5.75 -0.45 -17.34
CA VAL A 23 5.15 0.03 -16.09
C VAL A 23 5.42 1.51 -15.92
N TYR A 24 4.40 2.27 -15.53
CA TYR A 24 4.51 3.70 -15.28
C TYR A 24 3.76 4.11 -14.00
N ALA A 25 4.13 5.27 -13.47
CA ALA A 25 3.44 5.93 -12.37
C ALA A 25 2.81 7.24 -12.86
N ASN A 26 1.51 7.38 -12.68
CA ASN A 26 0.78 8.62 -12.94
C ASN A 26 0.81 9.52 -11.70
N LEU A 27 1.75 10.47 -11.66
CA LEU A 27 1.94 11.35 -10.50
C LEU A 27 0.82 12.40 -10.35
N MET A 28 -0.15 12.46 -11.26
CA MET A 28 -1.37 13.25 -11.08
C MET A 28 -2.40 12.55 -10.19
N ASN A 29 -2.25 11.24 -9.98
CA ASN A 29 -3.06 10.49 -9.02
C ASN A 29 -2.70 10.92 -7.60
N LYS A 30 -3.63 11.62 -6.91
CA LYS A 30 -3.39 12.18 -5.58
C LYS A 30 -2.97 11.14 -4.54
N ALA A 31 -3.51 9.93 -4.60
CA ALA A 31 -3.19 8.88 -3.63
C ALA A 31 -1.75 8.40 -3.82
N LEU A 32 -1.39 8.02 -5.05
CA LEU A 32 -0.03 7.61 -5.39
C LEU A 32 0.99 8.73 -5.14
N ALA A 33 0.67 9.96 -5.57
CA ALA A 33 1.54 11.12 -5.38
C ALA A 33 1.79 11.43 -3.91
N SER A 34 0.79 11.23 -3.03
CA SER A 34 0.96 11.40 -1.59
C SER A 34 1.98 10.41 -1.02
N ASN A 35 1.91 9.14 -1.44
CA ASN A 35 2.85 8.11 -0.98
C ASN A 35 4.27 8.39 -1.47
N ILE A 36 4.43 8.73 -2.76
CA ILE A 36 5.74 9.02 -3.36
C ILE A 36 6.33 10.33 -2.79
N SER A 37 5.53 11.36 -2.56
CA SER A 37 6.03 12.64 -2.00
C SER A 37 6.56 12.46 -0.58
N GLY A 38 5.90 11.61 0.22
CA GLY A 38 6.37 11.24 1.56
C GLY A 38 7.61 10.35 1.54
N ASN A 39 7.82 9.60 0.45
CA ASN A 39 8.96 8.72 0.29
C ASN A 39 9.39 8.54 -1.18
N PRO A 40 10.22 9.45 -1.73
CA PRO A 40 10.58 9.42 -3.15
C PRO A 40 11.38 8.19 -3.59
N HIS A 41 12.09 7.52 -2.67
CA HIS A 41 12.85 6.32 -3.01
C HIS A 41 11.96 5.12 -3.37
N LEU A 42 10.65 5.19 -3.08
CA LEU A 42 9.66 4.18 -3.50
C LEU A 42 9.71 3.92 -5.02
N LEU A 43 9.94 4.95 -5.84
CA LEU A 43 10.04 4.79 -7.30
C LEU A 43 11.19 3.86 -7.70
N ARG A 44 12.34 3.98 -7.02
CA ARG A 44 13.49 3.13 -7.28
C ARG A 44 13.26 1.69 -6.82
N LEU A 45 12.61 1.51 -5.67
CA LEU A 45 12.23 0.17 -5.20
C LEU A 45 11.21 -0.49 -6.14
N ALA A 46 10.28 0.30 -6.70
CA ALA A 46 9.32 -0.17 -7.69
C ALA A 46 10.01 -0.69 -8.94
N GLU A 47 11.01 0.03 -9.46
CA GLU A 47 11.80 -0.37 -10.63
C GLU A 47 12.48 -1.73 -10.41
N ASP A 48 13.16 -1.91 -9.26
CA ASP A 48 13.83 -3.17 -8.92
C ASP A 48 12.81 -4.35 -8.84
N ALA A 49 11.64 -4.11 -8.23
CA ALA A 49 10.57 -5.11 -8.12
C ALA A 49 9.91 -5.45 -9.48
N VAL A 50 9.65 -4.43 -10.30
CA VAL A 50 8.99 -4.56 -11.61
C VAL A 50 9.86 -5.35 -12.58
N THR A 51 11.14 -4.97 -12.71
CA THR A 51 12.07 -5.56 -13.67
C THR A 51 12.28 -7.06 -13.45
N SER A 52 12.12 -7.51 -12.21
CA SER A 52 12.28 -8.92 -11.80
C SER A 52 10.98 -9.74 -11.89
N SER A 53 9.85 -9.12 -12.22
CA SER A 53 8.52 -9.73 -12.09
C SER A 53 7.87 -10.05 -13.44
N GLN A 54 7.08 -11.13 -13.51
CA GLN A 54 6.19 -11.39 -14.64
C GLN A 54 4.78 -10.87 -14.32
N LEU A 55 4.27 -9.93 -15.12
CA LEU A 55 2.96 -9.30 -14.88
C LEU A 55 1.88 -10.02 -15.69
N LYS A 56 0.80 -10.43 -15.03
CA LYS A 56 -0.33 -11.15 -15.66
C LYS A 56 -1.65 -10.73 -15.03
N GLY A 57 -2.66 -10.51 -15.87
CA GLY A 57 -4.02 -10.18 -15.45
C GLY A 57 -4.29 -8.68 -15.33
N PRO A 58 -5.55 -8.30 -15.08
CA PRO A 58 -5.99 -6.90 -15.09
C PRO A 58 -5.52 -6.11 -13.87
N VAL A 59 -5.31 -6.77 -12.73
CA VAL A 59 -4.80 -6.18 -11.49
C VAL A 59 -3.70 -7.08 -10.97
N VAL A 60 -2.55 -6.50 -10.64
CA VAL A 60 -1.36 -7.23 -10.16
C VAL A 60 -0.88 -6.58 -8.88
N GLN A 61 -0.53 -7.39 -7.90
CA GLN A 61 0.16 -6.96 -6.70
C GLN A 61 1.43 -7.78 -6.54
N ILE A 62 2.56 -7.09 -6.42
CA ILE A 62 3.86 -7.70 -6.18
C ILE A 62 4.26 -7.36 -4.76
N GLU A 63 4.54 -8.38 -3.97
CA GLU A 63 5.35 -8.26 -2.76
C GLU A 63 6.76 -8.72 -3.14
N TYR A 64 7.74 -7.83 -3.05
CA TYR A 64 9.11 -8.09 -3.49
C TYR A 64 10.10 -7.93 -2.33
N ASP A 65 10.91 -8.97 -2.12
CA ASP A 65 12.01 -8.98 -1.16
C ASP A 65 13.25 -8.33 -1.79
N MET A 66 13.70 -7.23 -1.21
CA MET A 66 14.87 -6.49 -1.68
C MET A 66 16.20 -7.13 -1.22
N GLY A 67 16.16 -8.15 -0.36
CA GLY A 67 17.34 -8.80 0.23
C GLY A 67 18.17 -7.89 1.14
N ARG A 68 17.60 -6.75 1.53
CA ARG A 68 18.22 -5.74 2.40
C ARG A 68 17.14 -4.90 3.06
N ALA A 69 17.43 -4.35 4.24
CA ALA A 69 16.55 -3.37 4.87
C ALA A 69 16.38 -2.14 3.96
N ILE A 70 15.13 -1.80 3.63
CA ILE A 70 14.78 -0.67 2.75
C ILE A 70 13.97 0.41 3.44
N GLY A 71 13.49 0.14 4.66
CA GLY A 71 12.77 1.12 5.45
C GLY A 71 12.06 0.47 6.62
N ARG A 72 10.93 1.06 6.99
CA ARG A 72 10.10 0.60 8.10
C ARG A 72 8.67 0.43 7.65
N SER A 73 7.99 -0.59 8.18
CA SER A 73 6.55 -0.77 8.02
C SER A 73 5.83 -0.27 9.26
N ASP A 74 4.76 0.49 9.04
CA ASP A 74 3.86 0.95 10.09
C ASP A 74 2.81 -0.09 10.48
N ILE A 75 2.68 -1.19 9.73
CA ILE A 75 1.86 -2.33 10.16
C ILE A 75 2.75 -3.28 10.93
N VAL A 76 2.37 -3.52 12.18
CA VAL A 76 3.16 -4.33 13.11
C VAL A 76 2.31 -5.43 13.71
N GLU A 77 2.96 -6.56 13.98
CA GLU A 77 2.41 -7.60 14.84
C GLU A 77 2.25 -7.07 16.27
N THR A 78 1.16 -7.53 16.90
CA THR A 78 0.68 -7.10 18.20
C THR A 78 0.29 -8.31 19.06
N THR A 79 0.28 -8.09 20.36
CA THR A 79 -0.05 -9.05 21.41
C THR A 79 -1.04 -8.40 22.40
N ASP A 80 -1.51 -9.17 23.37
CA ASP A 80 -2.42 -8.67 24.41
C ASP A 80 -1.78 -7.60 25.33
N ALA A 81 -0.44 -7.46 25.30
CA ALA A 81 0.28 -6.41 26.03
C ALA A 81 0.26 -5.05 25.31
N ASP A 82 -0.22 -4.99 24.07
CA ASP A 82 -0.20 -3.78 23.25
C ASP A 82 -1.40 -2.86 23.54
N ALA A 83 -1.15 -1.56 23.48
CA ALA A 83 -2.15 -0.51 23.67
C ALA A 83 -2.94 -0.32 22.37
N ILE A 84 -3.90 -1.21 22.15
CA ILE A 84 -4.76 -1.22 20.97
C ILE A 84 -5.96 -0.30 21.14
N PHE A 85 -6.33 0.38 20.05
CA PHE A 85 -7.59 1.09 19.92
C PHE A 85 -8.05 1.06 18.46
N TYR A 86 -9.33 1.31 18.25
CA TYR A 86 -9.93 1.39 16.92
C TYR A 86 -10.46 2.79 16.71
N ALA A 87 -10.27 3.32 15.51
CA ALA A 87 -10.84 4.60 15.10
C ALA A 87 -10.97 4.65 13.58
N ARG A 88 -11.86 5.49 13.08
CA ARG A 88 -11.92 5.82 11.65
C ARG A 88 -10.92 6.92 11.32
N GLN A 89 -10.16 6.79 10.25
CA GLN A 89 -9.38 7.91 9.72
C GLN A 89 -10.33 8.92 9.04
N THR A 90 -9.98 10.22 9.02
CA THR A 90 -10.87 11.29 8.49
C THR A 90 -11.38 11.05 7.06
N LYS A 91 -10.65 10.27 6.24
CA LYS A 91 -11.01 9.96 4.85
C LYS A 91 -11.33 8.48 4.61
N ALA A 92 -11.29 7.64 5.65
CA ALA A 92 -11.56 6.21 5.51
C ALA A 92 -13.05 5.91 5.74
N ALA A 93 -13.58 4.99 4.96
CA ALA A 93 -14.94 4.47 5.17
C ALA A 93 -15.01 3.68 6.48
N GLY A 94 -14.00 2.83 6.73
CA GLY A 94 -13.96 1.89 7.84
C GLY A 94 -13.14 2.32 9.06
N PHE A 95 -13.25 1.52 10.10
CA PHE A 95 -12.35 1.50 11.25
C PHE A 95 -10.97 0.99 10.85
N THR A 96 -9.98 1.37 11.64
CA THR A 96 -8.63 0.85 11.56
C THR A 96 -8.20 0.46 12.97
N ARG A 97 -7.60 -0.71 13.11
CA ARG A 97 -6.97 -1.15 14.36
C ARG A 97 -5.61 -0.48 14.49
N PHE A 98 -5.43 0.29 15.55
CA PHE A 98 -4.21 1.05 15.81
C PHE A 98 -3.50 0.58 17.07
N VAL A 99 -2.19 0.82 17.14
CA VAL A 99 -1.35 0.60 18.33
C VAL A 99 -0.51 1.84 18.67
N LYS A 100 -0.36 2.18 19.96
CA LYS A 100 0.41 3.39 20.41
C LYS A 100 1.78 3.10 21.05
N ASN A 101 1.99 1.91 21.59
CA ASN A 101 3.18 1.56 22.37
C ASN A 101 4.17 0.66 21.61
N ARG A 102 4.20 0.80 20.28
CA ARG A 102 5.09 0.05 19.38
C ARG A 102 5.91 1.02 18.54
N THR A 103 6.90 0.49 17.85
CA THR A 103 7.69 1.24 16.87
C THR A 103 7.64 0.52 15.54
N ALA A 104 7.69 1.27 14.45
CA ALA A 104 7.67 0.69 13.10
C ALA A 104 8.80 -0.33 12.94
N SER A 105 8.52 -1.47 12.32
CA SER A 105 9.49 -2.57 12.19
C SER A 105 10.32 -2.40 10.94
N SER A 106 11.64 -2.63 11.00
CA SER A 106 12.45 -2.65 9.80
C SER A 106 11.98 -3.75 8.86
N THR A 107 12.00 -3.49 7.56
CA THR A 107 11.57 -4.45 6.54
C THR A 107 12.44 -4.37 5.30
N GLU A 108 12.55 -5.51 4.63
CA GLU A 108 13.18 -5.70 3.32
C GLU A 108 12.17 -5.75 2.17
N PHE A 109 10.87 -5.71 2.48
CA PHE A 109 9.81 -5.86 1.50
C PHE A 109 9.31 -4.51 0.98
N VAL A 110 9.06 -4.44 -0.32
CA VAL A 110 8.24 -3.40 -0.97
C VAL A 110 7.02 -4.07 -1.58
N THR A 111 5.86 -3.42 -1.49
CA THR A 111 4.65 -3.87 -2.17
C THR A 111 4.21 -2.85 -3.21
N VAL A 112 3.94 -3.33 -4.42
CA VAL A 112 3.51 -2.52 -5.57
C VAL A 112 2.22 -3.10 -6.12
N SER A 113 1.16 -2.29 -6.13
CA SER A 113 -0.12 -2.61 -6.77
C SER A 113 -0.22 -1.88 -8.11
N MET A 114 -0.67 -2.59 -9.14
CA MET A 114 -0.79 -2.08 -10.49
C MET A 114 -2.10 -2.53 -11.13
N ALA A 115 -2.60 -1.70 -12.04
CA ALA A 115 -3.71 -2.06 -12.92
C ALA A 115 -3.24 -1.98 -14.38
N ARG A 116 -3.69 -2.93 -15.18
CA ARG A 116 -3.43 -2.94 -16.62
C ARG A 116 -4.34 -1.94 -17.31
N ASP A 117 -3.79 -1.14 -18.21
CA ASP A 117 -4.52 -0.18 -19.02
C ASP A 117 -4.97 -0.76 -20.38
N ASP A 118 -5.59 0.08 -21.20
CA ASP A 118 -6.10 -0.30 -22.54
C ASP A 118 -4.97 -0.55 -23.56
N ASP A 119 -3.75 -0.07 -23.28
CA ASP A 119 -2.56 -0.27 -24.12
C ASP A 119 -1.76 -1.52 -23.71
N ASP A 120 -2.28 -2.33 -22.78
CA ASP A 120 -1.61 -3.51 -22.18
C ASP A 120 -0.30 -3.14 -21.44
N GLU A 121 -0.17 -1.87 -21.03
CA GLU A 121 0.82 -1.37 -20.07
C GLU A 121 0.22 -1.41 -18.65
N TYR A 122 1.05 -1.21 -17.62
CA TYR A 122 0.62 -1.22 -16.23
C TYR A 122 0.84 0.14 -15.55
N GLU A 123 -0.22 0.69 -14.97
CA GLU A 123 -0.15 1.86 -14.08
C GLU A 123 0.03 1.38 -12.64
N ILE A 124 1.03 1.90 -11.93
CA ILE A 124 1.11 1.76 -10.47
C ILE A 124 -0.07 2.51 -9.86
N THR A 125 -0.94 1.78 -9.15
CA THR A 125 -2.09 2.35 -8.45
C THR A 125 -1.78 2.63 -6.99
N ASN A 126 -0.87 1.84 -6.39
CA ASN A 126 -0.41 2.04 -5.02
C ASN A 126 0.99 1.44 -4.80
N ILE A 127 1.73 1.97 -3.84
CA ILE A 127 3.06 1.49 -3.46
C ILE A 127 3.38 1.85 -2.01
N TRP A 128 4.01 0.92 -1.28
CA TRP A 128 4.46 1.15 0.10
C TRP A 128 5.62 0.23 0.50
N ILE A 129 6.31 0.60 1.59
CA ILE A 129 7.32 -0.24 2.24
C ILE A 129 6.64 -1.16 3.24
N GLY A 130 6.91 -2.46 3.12
CA GLY A 130 6.27 -3.51 3.87
C GLY A 130 5.63 -4.53 2.95
N LYS A 131 5.13 -5.58 3.60
CA LYS A 131 4.40 -6.67 2.96
C LYS A 131 3.01 -6.23 2.52
N SER A 132 2.42 -7.06 1.66
CA SER A 132 1.01 -7.05 1.38
C SER A 132 0.23 -7.35 2.66
N PHE A 133 -0.92 -6.68 2.80
CA PHE A 133 -1.85 -6.95 3.89
C PHE A 133 -3.28 -6.92 3.36
N PRO A 134 -4.20 -7.73 3.92
CA PRO A 134 -5.58 -7.73 3.50
C PRO A 134 -6.29 -6.43 3.89
N VAL A 135 -7.37 -6.11 3.18
CA VAL A 135 -8.27 -5.01 3.55
C VAL A 135 -8.81 -5.19 4.98
N THR A 136 -9.25 -4.10 5.61
CA THR A 136 -9.82 -4.14 6.95
C THR A 136 -11.10 -5.00 7.00
N PRO A 137 -11.46 -5.60 8.14
CA PRO A 137 -12.60 -6.52 8.21
C PRO A 137 -13.97 -5.91 7.89
N ASP A 138 -14.11 -4.58 7.94
CA ASP A 138 -15.32 -3.85 7.57
C ASP A 138 -15.35 -3.37 6.10
N HIS A 139 -14.33 -3.71 5.32
CA HIS A 139 -14.32 -3.43 3.89
C HIS A 139 -15.28 -4.39 3.14
N ALA A 140 -15.89 -3.92 2.04
CA ALA A 140 -16.81 -4.74 1.24
C ALA A 140 -16.15 -6.01 0.68
N ASP A 141 -14.84 -5.92 0.41
CA ASP A 141 -14.02 -7.03 -0.11
C ASP A 141 -13.30 -7.83 1.00
N ALA A 142 -13.71 -7.67 2.26
CA ALA A 142 -13.10 -8.40 3.37
C ALA A 142 -13.32 -9.92 3.23
N THR A 143 -12.31 -10.69 3.62
CA THR A 143 -12.34 -12.15 3.64
C THR A 143 -12.06 -12.66 5.05
N PRO A 144 -12.23 -13.96 5.37
CA PRO A 144 -11.81 -14.49 6.66
C PRO A 144 -10.33 -14.16 7.00
N LEU A 145 -9.46 -14.11 5.99
CA LEU A 145 -8.05 -13.72 6.16
C LEU A 145 -7.89 -12.26 6.61
N SER A 146 -8.82 -11.37 6.26
CA SER A 146 -8.83 -10.00 6.78
C SER A 146 -8.96 -10.02 8.30
N THR A 147 -9.95 -10.74 8.83
CA THR A 147 -10.18 -10.82 10.28
C THR A 147 -9.00 -11.49 10.99
N GLU A 148 -8.50 -12.60 10.46
CA GLU A 148 -7.35 -13.33 11.04
C GLU A 148 -6.09 -12.46 11.09
N PHE A 149 -5.77 -11.75 10.01
CA PHE A 149 -4.62 -10.86 9.95
C PHE A 149 -4.77 -9.70 10.95
N TRP A 150 -5.89 -8.99 10.92
CA TRP A 150 -6.11 -7.81 11.75
C TRP A 150 -6.36 -8.16 13.23
N ALA A 151 -6.62 -9.42 13.59
CA ALA A 151 -6.62 -9.86 14.98
C ALA A 151 -5.22 -9.76 15.63
N THR A 152 -4.17 -9.95 14.83
CA THR A 152 -2.78 -9.97 15.31
C THR A 152 -1.94 -8.79 14.81
N HIS A 153 -2.44 -8.00 13.86
CA HIS A 153 -1.72 -6.85 13.29
C HIS A 153 -2.45 -5.53 13.53
N ALA A 154 -1.71 -4.44 13.70
CA ALA A 154 -2.26 -3.10 13.83
C ALA A 154 -1.41 -2.07 13.08
N VAL A 155 -2.04 -0.97 12.71
CA VAL A 155 -1.34 0.23 12.19
C VAL A 155 -0.75 1.01 13.36
N LEU A 156 0.51 1.38 13.26
CA LEU A 156 1.17 2.25 14.22
C LEU A 156 0.53 3.65 14.19
N TYR A 157 0.05 4.10 15.35
CA TYR A 157 -0.48 5.45 15.48
C TYR A 157 0.63 6.47 15.69
N ASN A 158 0.94 7.22 14.64
CA ASN A 158 1.96 8.28 14.59
C ASN A 158 1.32 9.67 14.43
N GLY A 159 0.13 9.87 15.01
CA GLY A 159 -0.60 11.14 14.92
C GLY A 159 -1.37 11.33 13.62
N GLN A 160 -1.67 10.25 12.89
CA GLN A 160 -2.53 10.35 11.71
C GLN A 160 -3.92 10.91 12.10
N PRO A 161 -4.56 11.73 11.24
CA PRO A 161 -5.88 12.28 11.53
C PRO A 161 -6.95 11.19 11.68
N ILE A 162 -7.60 11.16 12.84
CA ILE A 162 -8.71 10.25 13.15
C ILE A 162 -9.97 11.03 13.52
N VAL A 163 -11.13 10.39 13.35
CA VAL A 163 -12.42 10.91 13.81
C VAL A 163 -12.54 10.59 15.30
N SER A 164 -12.20 11.54 16.17
CA SER A 164 -12.12 11.31 17.62
C SER A 164 -13.38 10.73 18.26
N SER A 165 -14.57 11.05 17.75
CA SER A 165 -15.85 10.49 18.23
C SER A 165 -16.03 8.99 17.96
N THR A 166 -15.18 8.39 17.12
CA THR A 166 -15.21 6.96 16.78
C THR A 166 -14.20 6.14 17.59
N LEU A 167 -13.41 6.78 18.47
CA LEU A 167 -12.37 6.09 19.22
C LEU A 167 -13.00 5.07 20.19
N THR A 168 -12.56 3.82 20.10
CA THR A 168 -13.01 2.73 20.99
C THR A 168 -11.87 1.76 21.29
N LYS A 169 -11.95 1.06 22.43
CA LYS A 169 -11.05 -0.06 22.78
C LYS A 169 -11.62 -1.42 22.40
N THR A 170 -12.92 -1.47 22.10
CA THR A 170 -13.62 -2.70 21.70
C THR A 170 -13.55 -2.84 20.19
N SER A 171 -13.21 -4.04 19.70
CA SER A 171 -13.26 -4.36 18.27
C SER A 171 -14.64 -4.03 17.70
N PRO A 172 -14.74 -3.24 16.63
CA PRO A 172 -16.00 -3.00 15.92
C PRO A 172 -16.31 -4.10 14.89
N TYR A 173 -15.41 -5.08 14.76
CA TYR A 173 -15.53 -6.28 13.94
C TYR A 173 -15.82 -7.49 14.83
#